data_AF-A0A428KSR8-F1
#
_entry.id   AF-A0A428KSR8-F1
#
_cell.length_a   1.000
_cell.length_b   1.000
_cell.length_c   1.000
_cell.angle_alpha   90.00
_cell.angle_beta   90.00
_cell.angle_gamma   90.00
#
_symmetry.space_group_name_H-M   'P 1'
#
loop_
_entity.id
_entity.type
_entity.pdbx_description
1 polymer ?
#
loop_
_entity_poly.entity_id
_entity_poly.type
_entity_poly.pdbx_seq_one_letter_code
_entity_poly.pdbx_strand_id
1 'polypeptide(L)'
;MKRTLLQLATAAALFTTATACNSNDSVKQAQEQNEAKNDASTSDTEVGEVKKEAMDFDTEFMTKAASGGMLEVELGTAVAAKGMTPEGKQFASSMVADHTKANAELKELAAKKNITLPTALGDDHKKVYDDVTGKTGVKMDQEYLKEMVKDHEEDVKEFTEASVKASDPDIKAFATKQVPVLQHHLEMAQKMSAAVENRK
;
A
#
# COMPACT_ATOMS: atom_id res chain seq x y z
N MET A 1 -46.55 -39.71 -45.13
CA MET A 1 -45.32 -40.39 -44.65
C MET A 1 -44.15 -39.50 -45.08
N LYS A 2 -43.31 -38.91 -44.23
CA LYS A 2 -42.87 -39.16 -42.86
C LYS A 2 -42.71 -37.80 -42.13
N ARG A 3 -42.94 -37.83 -40.81
CA ARG A 3 -42.63 -36.74 -39.87
C ARG A 3 -41.12 -36.68 -39.63
N THR A 4 -40.56 -35.51 -39.40
CA THR A 4 -39.29 -35.39 -38.68
C THR A 4 -39.33 -34.15 -37.79
N LEU A 5 -39.02 -34.39 -36.53
CA LEU A 5 -39.13 -33.51 -35.38
C LEU A 5 -37.81 -32.73 -35.17
N LEU A 6 -37.96 -31.50 -34.67
CA LEU A 6 -37.29 -30.94 -33.50
C LEU A 6 -35.77 -31.09 -33.38
N GLN A 7 -35.05 -29.97 -33.30
CA GLN A 7 -34.23 -29.62 -32.13
C GLN A 7 -33.88 -28.13 -32.14
N LEU A 8 -34.49 -27.40 -31.20
CA LEU A 8 -34.13 -26.05 -30.80
C LEU A 8 -32.92 -26.18 -29.86
N ALA A 9 -31.74 -25.71 -30.25
CA ALA A 9 -30.61 -25.59 -29.35
C ALA A 9 -30.61 -24.17 -28.76
N THR A 10 -31.21 -24.02 -27.58
CA THR A 10 -31.03 -22.83 -26.75
C THR A 10 -29.67 -22.93 -26.07
N ALA A 11 -28.69 -22.16 -26.55
CA ALA A 11 -27.46 -21.90 -25.82
C ALA A 11 -27.79 -20.99 -24.63
N ALA A 12 -27.95 -21.58 -23.45
CA ALA A 12 -28.01 -20.83 -22.21
C ALA A 12 -26.60 -20.33 -21.89
N ALA A 13 -26.37 -19.02 -22.11
CA ALA A 13 -25.20 -18.35 -21.57
C ALA A 13 -25.33 -18.33 -20.04
N LEU A 14 -24.56 -19.17 -19.34
CA LEU A 14 -24.34 -19.02 -17.91
C LEU A 14 -23.59 -17.71 -17.68
N PHE A 15 -24.33 -16.64 -17.38
CA PHE A 15 -23.75 -15.49 -16.68
C PHE A 15 -23.50 -15.92 -15.23
N THR A 16 -22.28 -16.36 -14.95
CA THR A 16 -21.78 -16.43 -13.58
C THR A 16 -21.61 -15.00 -13.09
N THR A 17 -22.61 -14.48 -12.39
CA THR A 17 -22.46 -13.25 -11.62
C THR A 17 -21.55 -13.57 -10.44
N ALA A 18 -20.24 -13.39 -10.62
CA ALA A 18 -19.35 -13.24 -9.48
C ALA A 18 -19.84 -12.01 -8.72
N THR A 19 -20.41 -12.22 -7.54
CA THR A 19 -20.63 -11.15 -6.56
C THR A 19 -19.26 -10.62 -6.18
N ALA A 20 -18.78 -9.61 -6.90
CA ALA A 20 -17.68 -8.79 -6.47
C ALA A 20 -18.09 -8.18 -5.12
N CYS A 21 -17.39 -8.57 -4.06
CA CYS A 21 -17.47 -7.88 -2.78
C CYS A 21 -16.99 -6.46 -3.02
N ASN A 22 -17.90 -5.52 -3.26
CA ASN A 22 -17.53 -4.14 -3.55
C ASN A 22 -17.06 -3.46 -2.25
N SER A 23 -15.83 -3.76 -1.82
CA SER A 23 -15.14 -3.06 -0.74
C SER A 23 -14.99 -1.60 -1.13
N ASN A 24 -15.22 -0.68 -0.19
CA ASN A 24 -14.94 0.75 -0.42
C ASN A 24 -13.46 1.11 -0.13
N ASP A 25 -12.69 0.16 0.40
CA ASP A 25 -11.27 0.31 0.67
C ASP A 25 -10.45 0.27 -0.63
N SER A 26 -9.69 1.34 -0.91
CA SER A 26 -8.93 1.47 -2.15
C SER A 26 -7.81 0.45 -2.30
N VAL A 27 -7.21 -0.02 -1.19
CA VAL A 27 -6.15 -1.05 -1.21
C VAL A 27 -6.78 -2.38 -1.58
N LYS A 28 -7.89 -2.75 -0.96
CA LYS A 28 -8.59 -4.01 -1.28
C LYS A 28 -9.06 -4.06 -2.72
N GLN A 29 -9.62 -2.97 -3.23
CA GLN A 29 -10.02 -2.89 -4.64
C GLN A 29 -8.83 -3.10 -5.59
N ALA A 30 -7.66 -2.52 -5.27
CA ALA A 30 -6.46 -2.71 -6.08
C ALA A 30 -5.94 -4.15 -6.00
N GLN A 31 -5.96 -4.75 -4.82
CA GLN A 31 -5.58 -6.16 -4.59
C GLN A 31 -6.48 -7.12 -5.37
N GLU A 32 -7.81 -7.00 -5.27
CA GLU A 32 -8.76 -7.84 -6.01
C GLU A 32 -8.55 -7.75 -7.53
N GLN A 33 -8.25 -6.54 -8.05
CA GLN A 33 -7.94 -6.38 -9.47
C GLN A 33 -6.62 -7.03 -9.87
N ASN A 34 -5.61 -6.97 -9.01
CA ASN A 34 -4.32 -7.59 -9.26
C ASN A 34 -4.42 -9.13 -9.18
N GLU A 35 -5.12 -9.67 -8.19
CA GLU A 35 -5.41 -11.11 -8.08
C GLU A 35 -6.10 -11.63 -9.35
N ALA A 36 -7.13 -10.94 -9.83
CA ALA A 36 -7.82 -11.32 -11.07
C ALA A 36 -6.89 -11.29 -12.30
N LYS A 37 -5.95 -10.33 -12.36
CA LYS A 37 -4.93 -10.28 -13.42
C LYS A 37 -3.92 -11.42 -13.31
N ASN A 38 -3.52 -11.77 -12.08
CA ASN A 38 -2.56 -12.83 -11.80
C ASN A 38 -3.17 -14.20 -12.12
N ASP A 39 -4.43 -14.43 -11.74
CA ASP A 39 -5.23 -15.61 -12.12
C ASP A 39 -5.30 -15.78 -13.63
N ALA A 40 -5.61 -14.71 -14.36
CA ALA A 40 -5.69 -14.74 -15.82
C ALA A 40 -4.33 -14.97 -16.51
N SER A 41 -3.22 -14.73 -15.81
CA SER A 41 -1.86 -14.81 -16.33
C SER A 41 -1.13 -16.11 -15.98
N THR A 42 -1.78 -17.01 -15.25
CA THR A 42 -1.21 -18.27 -14.76
C THR A 42 -2.06 -19.47 -15.21
N SER A 43 -1.42 -20.65 -15.28
CA SER A 43 -2.08 -21.91 -15.69
C SER A 43 -2.43 -22.75 -14.47
N ASP A 44 -3.55 -23.47 -14.53
CA ASP A 44 -4.02 -24.40 -13.47
C ASP A 44 -3.13 -25.65 -13.37
N THR A 45 -1.96 -25.47 -12.77
CA THR A 45 -0.88 -26.45 -12.56
C THR A 45 -0.11 -26.04 -11.32
N GLU A 46 0.54 -26.98 -10.63
CA GLU A 46 1.37 -26.70 -9.45
C GLU A 46 2.42 -25.58 -9.69
N VAL A 47 3.06 -25.57 -10.86
CA VAL A 47 4.02 -24.51 -11.23
C VAL A 47 3.34 -23.15 -11.43
N GLY A 48 2.10 -23.15 -11.95
CA GLY A 48 1.30 -21.96 -12.12
C GLY A 48 0.79 -21.40 -10.79
N GLU A 49 0.43 -22.26 -9.84
CA GLU A 49 0.07 -21.86 -8.47
C GLU A 49 1.24 -21.19 -7.75
N VAL A 50 2.43 -21.79 -7.77
CA VAL A 50 3.64 -21.17 -7.17
C VAL A 50 3.95 -19.81 -7.80
N LYS A 51 3.80 -19.69 -9.13
CA LYS A 51 3.99 -18.42 -9.83
C LYS A 51 2.92 -17.40 -9.43
N LYS A 52 1.67 -17.83 -9.27
CA LYS A 52 0.57 -16.97 -8.82
C LYS A 52 0.84 -16.43 -7.43
N GLU A 53 1.18 -17.28 -6.46
CA GLU A 53 1.49 -16.86 -5.08
C GLU A 53 2.63 -15.82 -5.04
N ALA A 54 3.66 -16.01 -5.87
CA ALA A 54 4.77 -15.08 -5.99
C ALA A 54 4.33 -13.71 -6.57
N MET A 55 3.44 -13.72 -7.57
CA MET A 55 2.86 -12.50 -8.15
C MET A 55 1.90 -11.81 -7.18
N ASP A 56 1.12 -12.58 -6.42
CA ASP A 56 0.20 -12.05 -5.40
C ASP A 56 1.00 -11.33 -4.31
N PHE A 57 2.07 -11.95 -3.79
CA PHE A 57 2.99 -11.31 -2.85
C PHE A 57 3.54 -9.97 -3.37
N ASP A 58 4.02 -9.94 -4.62
CA ASP A 58 4.57 -8.73 -5.23
C ASP A 58 3.51 -7.62 -5.33
N THR A 59 2.29 -7.96 -5.76
CA THR A 59 1.20 -6.98 -5.90
C THR A 59 0.63 -6.53 -4.56
N GLU A 60 0.57 -7.40 -3.56
CA GLU A 60 0.16 -7.05 -2.20
C GLU A 60 1.15 -6.07 -1.56
N PHE A 61 2.46 -6.35 -1.67
CA PHE A 61 3.51 -5.44 -1.20
C PHE A 61 3.40 -4.06 -1.87
N MET A 62 3.30 -4.03 -3.19
CA MET A 62 3.20 -2.78 -3.97
C MET A 62 1.97 -1.94 -3.58
N THR A 63 0.82 -2.59 -3.31
CA THR A 63 -0.42 -1.89 -2.94
C THR A 63 -0.39 -1.35 -1.50
N LYS A 64 0.19 -2.10 -0.55
CA LYS A 64 0.41 -1.64 0.83
C LYS A 64 1.39 -0.47 0.88
N ALA A 65 2.56 -0.63 0.24
CA ALA A 65 3.59 0.41 0.17
C ALA A 65 3.04 1.72 -0.45
N ALA A 66 2.16 1.62 -1.45
CA ALA A 66 1.52 2.80 -2.04
C ALA A 66 0.59 3.52 -1.04
N SER A 67 -0.19 2.78 -0.25
CA SER A 67 -1.06 3.38 0.77
C SER A 67 -0.26 3.94 1.94
N GLY A 68 0.83 3.28 2.37
CA GLY A 68 1.73 3.77 3.43
C GLY A 68 2.40 5.07 3.01
N GLY A 69 3.04 5.06 1.84
CA GLY A 69 3.66 6.26 1.29
C GLY A 69 2.68 7.42 1.07
N MET A 70 1.42 7.19 0.70
CA MET A 70 0.41 8.24 0.64
C MET A 70 0.10 8.82 2.03
N LEU A 71 -0.06 7.96 3.04
CA LEU A 71 -0.32 8.37 4.42
C LEU A 71 0.78 9.30 4.94
N GLU A 72 2.05 8.93 4.74
CA GLU A 72 3.19 9.67 5.25
C GLU A 72 3.35 11.05 4.60
N VAL A 73 3.08 11.16 3.30
CA VAL A 73 3.06 12.44 2.58
C VAL A 73 1.89 13.31 3.05
N GLU A 74 0.69 12.75 3.20
CA GLU A 74 -0.49 13.49 3.63
C GLU A 74 -0.36 13.97 5.09
N LEU A 75 0.07 13.09 6.01
CA LEU A 75 0.32 13.43 7.41
C LEU A 75 1.46 14.42 7.55
N GLY A 76 2.59 14.19 6.88
CA GLY A 76 3.73 15.11 6.90
C GLY A 76 3.32 16.50 6.39
N THR A 77 2.50 16.58 5.35
CA THR A 77 1.98 17.88 4.87
C THR A 77 1.11 18.55 5.93
N ALA A 78 0.20 17.80 6.58
CA ALA A 78 -0.68 18.34 7.61
C ALA A 78 0.10 18.84 8.84
N VAL A 79 1.10 18.09 9.31
CA VAL A 79 1.91 18.41 10.48
C VAL A 79 2.89 19.55 10.19
N ALA A 80 3.50 19.59 9.01
CA ALA A 80 4.33 20.73 8.61
C ALA A 80 3.53 22.05 8.67
N ALA A 81 2.25 22.02 8.27
CA ALA A 81 1.38 23.18 8.27
C ALA A 81 0.81 23.53 9.66
N LYS A 82 0.36 22.54 10.44
CA LYS A 82 -0.46 22.74 11.65
C LYS A 82 0.24 22.36 12.96
N GLY A 83 1.35 21.63 12.88
CA GLY A 83 2.14 21.23 14.04
C GLY A 83 2.70 22.42 14.82
N MET A 84 3.18 22.18 16.02
CA MET A 84 3.68 23.24 16.92
C MET A 84 5.17 23.10 17.27
N THR A 85 5.66 21.87 17.36
CA THR A 85 7.03 21.56 17.78
C THR A 85 7.99 21.62 16.58
N PRO A 86 9.21 22.16 16.77
CA PRO A 86 10.24 22.10 15.75
C PRO A 86 10.55 20.66 15.31
N GLU A 87 10.56 19.72 16.24
CA GLU A 87 10.84 18.31 15.98
C GLU A 87 9.78 17.67 15.07
N GLY A 88 8.49 17.83 15.40
CA GLY A 88 7.40 17.30 14.57
C GLY A 88 7.42 17.89 13.15
N LYS A 89 7.67 19.20 13.01
CA LYS A 89 7.77 19.86 11.70
C LYS A 89 8.98 19.41 10.89
N GLN A 90 10.12 19.21 11.54
CA GLN A 90 11.33 18.74 10.89
C GLN A 90 11.17 17.30 10.39
N PHE A 91 10.59 16.42 11.23
CA PHE A 91 10.26 15.05 10.82
C PHE A 91 9.36 15.06 9.59
N ALA A 92 8.24 15.80 9.70
CA ALA A 92 7.24 15.91 8.65
C ALA A 92 7.80 16.39 7.32
N SER A 93 8.70 17.37 7.34
CA SER A 93 9.36 17.88 6.14
C SER A 93 10.23 16.82 5.45
N SER A 94 10.89 15.97 6.25
CA SER A 94 11.72 14.87 5.74
C SER A 94 10.85 13.79 5.11
N MET A 95 9.76 13.40 5.79
CA MET A 95 8.80 12.41 5.28
C MET A 95 8.21 12.86 3.94
N VAL A 96 7.73 14.11 3.85
CA VAL A 96 7.17 14.64 2.59
C VAL A 96 8.19 14.58 1.46
N ALA A 97 9.44 14.99 1.70
CA ALA A 97 10.46 15.01 0.66
C ALA A 97 10.80 13.61 0.14
N ASP A 98 11.08 12.68 1.05
CA ASP A 98 11.58 11.35 0.68
C ASP A 98 10.44 10.45 0.16
N HIS A 99 9.28 10.44 0.82
CA HIS A 99 8.16 9.58 0.41
C HIS A 99 7.46 10.10 -0.84
N THR A 100 7.43 11.42 -1.11
CA THR A 100 6.93 11.92 -2.40
C THR A 100 7.76 11.35 -3.57
N LYS A 101 9.08 11.27 -3.39
CA LYS A 101 9.96 10.68 -4.41
C LYS A 101 9.77 9.17 -4.50
N ALA A 102 9.73 8.46 -3.39
CA ALA A 102 9.52 7.01 -3.37
C ALA A 102 8.17 6.63 -4.01
N ASN A 103 7.10 7.38 -3.72
CA ASN A 103 5.77 7.18 -4.32
C ASN A 103 5.76 7.38 -5.83
N ALA A 104 6.50 8.37 -6.34
CA ALA A 104 6.64 8.57 -7.77
C ALA A 104 7.37 7.39 -8.44
N GLU A 105 8.47 6.92 -7.84
CA GLU A 105 9.20 5.74 -8.32
C GLU A 105 8.32 4.47 -8.29
N LEU A 106 7.57 4.26 -7.21
CA LEU A 106 6.65 3.12 -7.06
C LEU A 106 5.54 3.16 -8.12
N LYS A 107 4.97 4.34 -8.38
CA LYS A 107 3.93 4.52 -9.41
C LYS A 107 4.44 4.22 -10.81
N GLU A 108 5.66 4.67 -11.14
CA GLU A 108 6.28 4.34 -12.42
C GLU A 108 6.56 2.85 -12.55
N LEU A 109 7.02 2.21 -11.48
CA LEU A 109 7.25 0.77 -11.44
C LEU A 109 5.95 0.00 -11.65
N ALA A 110 4.89 0.34 -10.91
CA ALA A 110 3.59 -0.29 -11.03
C ALA A 110 3.05 -0.20 -12.47
N ALA A 111 3.17 0.97 -13.11
CA ALA A 111 2.77 1.16 -14.50
C ALA A 111 3.55 0.25 -15.46
N LYS A 112 4.86 0.11 -15.29
CA LYS A 112 5.70 -0.79 -16.10
C LYS A 112 5.31 -2.27 -15.92
N LYS A 113 4.85 -2.64 -14.72
CA LYS A 113 4.49 -4.02 -14.36
C LYS A 113 2.99 -4.33 -14.53
N ASN A 114 2.21 -3.36 -15.01
CA ASN A 114 0.75 -3.47 -15.12
C ASN A 114 0.04 -3.79 -13.77
N ILE A 115 0.63 -3.35 -12.66
CA ILE A 115 0.09 -3.49 -11.31
C ILE A 115 -0.83 -2.31 -11.04
N THR A 116 -2.05 -2.59 -10.60
CA THR A 116 -2.97 -1.57 -10.10
C THR A 116 -2.52 -1.15 -8.71
N LEU A 117 -2.35 0.15 -8.49
CA LEU A 117 -2.15 0.72 -7.14
C LEU A 117 -3.46 1.33 -6.62
N PRO A 118 -3.64 1.42 -5.29
CA PRO A 118 -4.70 2.23 -4.71
C PRO A 118 -4.56 3.70 -5.16
N THR A 119 -5.69 4.38 -5.30
CA THR A 119 -5.75 5.81 -5.66
C THR A 119 -6.10 6.72 -4.49
N ALA A 120 -6.35 6.13 -3.32
CA ALA A 120 -6.61 6.79 -2.05
C ALA A 120 -6.09 5.91 -0.91
N LEU A 121 -6.03 6.44 0.31
CA LEU A 121 -5.69 5.66 1.49
C LEU A 121 -6.64 4.46 1.66
N GLY A 122 -6.08 3.31 2.02
CA GLY A 122 -6.86 2.20 2.58
C GLY A 122 -7.53 2.62 3.90
N ASP A 123 -8.54 1.88 4.33
CA ASP A 123 -9.38 2.26 5.48
C ASP A 123 -8.56 2.40 6.76
N ASP A 124 -7.56 1.54 6.97
CA ASP A 124 -6.72 1.58 8.18
C ASP A 124 -5.80 2.80 8.18
N HIS A 125 -5.17 3.13 7.06
CA HIS A 125 -4.35 4.34 6.93
C HIS A 125 -5.21 5.60 7.03
N LYS A 126 -6.42 5.56 6.47
CA LYS A 126 -7.37 6.67 6.62
C LYS A 126 -7.73 6.93 8.08
N LYS A 127 -7.93 5.89 8.90
CA LYS A 127 -8.19 6.04 10.34
C LYS A 127 -7.01 6.70 11.06
N VAL A 128 -5.78 6.30 10.74
CA VAL A 128 -4.57 6.93 11.29
C VAL A 128 -4.51 8.41 10.90
N TYR A 129 -4.74 8.72 9.63
CA TYR A 129 -4.81 10.10 9.15
C TYR A 129 -5.86 10.93 9.92
N ASP A 130 -7.06 10.39 10.06
CA ASP A 130 -8.17 11.07 10.75
C ASP A 130 -7.87 11.28 12.26
N ASP A 131 -7.25 10.30 12.95
CA ASP A 131 -6.89 10.45 14.38
C ASP A 131 -5.85 11.53 14.61
N VAL A 132 -4.75 11.52 13.83
CA VAL A 132 -3.68 12.51 13.95
C VAL A 132 -4.21 13.90 13.61
N THR A 133 -4.92 14.04 12.49
CA THR A 133 -5.40 15.36 12.03
C THR A 133 -6.61 15.88 12.80
N GLY A 134 -7.30 15.02 13.55
CA GLY A 134 -8.30 15.41 14.55
C GLY A 134 -7.70 16.06 15.80
N LYS A 135 -6.38 15.92 16.03
CA LYS A 135 -5.66 16.56 17.12
C LYS A 135 -5.09 17.90 16.69
N THR A 136 -4.75 18.72 17.67
CA THR A 136 -4.23 20.07 17.45
C THR A 136 -3.05 20.37 18.35
N GLY A 137 -2.17 21.23 17.86
CA GLY A 137 -1.03 21.72 18.63
C GLY A 137 -0.02 20.62 18.97
N VAL A 138 0.60 20.71 20.15
CA VAL A 138 1.61 19.72 20.59
C VAL A 138 1.06 18.29 20.58
N LYS A 139 -0.23 18.08 20.86
CA LYS A 139 -0.86 16.75 20.82
C LYS A 139 -0.91 16.16 19.41
N MET A 140 -1.02 16.99 18.38
CA MET A 140 -0.96 16.54 16.99
C MET A 140 0.45 16.00 16.68
N ASP A 141 1.49 16.72 17.09
CA ASP A 141 2.88 16.30 16.86
C ASP A 141 3.21 15.02 17.65
N GLN A 142 2.73 14.90 18.89
CA GLN A 142 2.89 13.71 19.73
C GLN A 142 2.26 12.48 19.07
N GLU A 143 1.01 12.58 18.63
CA GLU A 143 0.34 11.45 17.98
C GLU A 143 1.00 11.12 16.65
N TYR A 144 1.33 12.13 15.85
CA TYR A 144 2.02 11.94 14.59
C TYR A 144 3.32 11.15 14.77
N LEU A 145 4.21 11.60 15.66
CA LEU A 145 5.49 10.93 15.88
C LEU A 145 5.33 9.52 16.45
N LYS A 146 4.32 9.29 17.29
CA LYS A 146 3.98 7.95 17.80
C LYS A 146 3.53 7.01 16.69
N GLU A 147 2.60 7.45 15.84
CA GLU A 147 2.11 6.63 14.72
C GLU A 147 3.22 6.41 13.69
N MET A 148 4.10 7.39 13.42
CA MET A 148 5.24 7.22 12.52
C MET A 148 6.29 6.24 13.04
N VAL A 149 6.50 6.12 14.35
CA VAL A 149 7.35 5.04 14.90
C VAL A 149 6.75 3.68 14.57
N LYS A 150 5.46 3.49 14.82
CA LYS A 150 4.78 2.22 14.56
C LYS A 150 4.80 1.86 13.08
N ASP A 151 4.43 2.82 12.23
CA ASP A 151 4.39 2.67 10.77
C ASP A 151 5.76 2.28 10.22
N HIS A 152 6.83 2.97 10.65
CA HIS A 152 8.18 2.67 10.18
C HIS A 152 8.75 1.35 10.71
N GLU A 153 8.34 0.87 11.89
CA GLU A 153 8.68 -0.48 12.36
C GLU A 153 8.06 -1.56 11.46
N GLU A 154 6.81 -1.37 11.05
CA GLU A 154 6.11 -2.25 10.11
C GLU A 154 6.73 -2.17 8.71
N ASP A 155 6.97 -0.96 8.18
CA ASP A 155 7.56 -0.76 6.86
C ASP A 155 8.98 -1.33 6.75
N VAL A 156 9.85 -1.14 7.75
CA VAL A 156 11.18 -1.74 7.73
C VAL A 156 11.09 -3.26 7.62
N LYS A 157 10.13 -3.88 8.32
CA LYS A 157 9.92 -5.33 8.24
C LYS A 157 9.40 -5.74 6.86
N GLU A 158 8.36 -5.08 6.36
CA GLU A 158 7.74 -5.43 5.07
C GLU A 158 8.70 -5.22 3.89
N PHE A 159 9.42 -4.10 3.86
CA PHE A 159 10.42 -3.82 2.82
C PHE A 159 11.64 -4.75 2.91
N THR A 160 12.08 -5.12 4.12
CA THR A 160 13.14 -6.13 4.28
C THR A 160 12.67 -7.48 3.75
N GLU A 161 11.44 -7.88 4.04
CA GLU A 161 10.85 -9.11 3.53
C GLU A 161 10.75 -9.09 1.99
N ALA A 162 10.22 -8.02 1.41
CA ALA A 162 10.12 -7.85 -0.04
C ALA A 162 11.50 -7.82 -0.73
N SER A 163 12.52 -7.25 -0.08
CA SER A 163 13.90 -7.24 -0.60
C SER A 163 14.50 -8.66 -0.79
N VAL A 164 13.92 -9.66 -0.14
CA VAL A 164 14.32 -11.07 -0.25
C VAL A 164 13.33 -11.86 -1.08
N LYS A 165 12.04 -11.76 -0.74
CA LYS A 165 10.96 -12.62 -1.24
C LYS A 165 10.37 -12.17 -2.56
N ALA A 166 10.43 -10.89 -2.91
CA ALA A 166 9.80 -10.40 -4.13
C ALA A 166 10.29 -11.20 -5.35
N SER A 167 9.38 -11.55 -6.24
CA SER A 167 9.66 -12.42 -7.38
C SER A 167 10.16 -11.61 -8.58
N ASP A 168 9.59 -10.42 -8.77
CA ASP A 168 10.03 -9.48 -9.78
C ASP A 168 11.31 -8.75 -9.33
N PRO A 169 12.38 -8.75 -10.16
CA PRO A 169 13.66 -8.17 -9.79
C PRO A 169 13.61 -6.65 -9.61
N ASP A 170 12.71 -5.92 -10.29
CA ASP A 170 12.60 -4.47 -10.15
C ASP A 170 11.86 -4.10 -8.86
N ILE A 171 10.85 -4.88 -8.46
CA ILE A 171 10.16 -4.73 -7.17
C ILE A 171 11.13 -5.04 -6.02
N LYS A 172 11.91 -6.12 -6.14
CA LYS A 172 12.97 -6.45 -5.19
C LYS A 172 13.97 -5.30 -5.05
N ALA A 173 14.47 -4.78 -6.17
CA ALA A 173 15.43 -3.69 -6.17
C ALA A 173 14.86 -2.40 -5.57
N PHE A 174 13.58 -2.08 -5.84
CA PHE A 174 12.88 -0.98 -5.20
C PHE A 174 12.85 -1.18 -3.68
N ALA A 175 12.41 -2.34 -3.20
CA ALA A 175 12.34 -2.64 -1.78
C ALA A 175 13.73 -2.52 -1.11
N THR A 176 14.76 -3.17 -1.68
CA THR A 176 16.15 -3.08 -1.20
C THR A 176 16.65 -1.65 -1.09
N LYS A 177 16.32 -0.79 -2.06
CA LYS A 177 16.74 0.62 -2.08
C LYS A 177 16.11 1.43 -0.94
N GLN A 178 14.87 1.14 -0.57
CA GLN A 178 14.16 1.91 0.46
C GLN A 178 14.46 1.45 1.88
N VAL A 179 14.86 0.19 2.11
CA VAL A 179 15.22 -0.32 3.45
C VAL A 179 16.12 0.64 4.27
N PRO A 180 17.27 1.12 3.78
CA PRO A 180 18.11 2.03 4.57
C PRO A 180 17.47 3.41 4.83
N VAL A 181 16.57 3.87 3.96
CA VAL A 181 15.83 5.13 4.14
C VAL A 181 14.81 4.97 5.26
N LEU A 182 14.02 3.90 5.22
CA LEU A 182 13.01 3.58 6.24
C LEU A 182 13.65 3.33 7.62
N GLN A 183 14.80 2.67 7.66
CA GLN A 183 15.57 2.51 8.91
C GLN A 183 16.01 3.86 9.49
N HIS A 184 16.50 4.75 8.63
CA HIS A 184 16.90 6.09 9.07
C HIS A 184 15.71 6.90 9.60
N HIS A 185 14.58 6.83 8.90
CA HIS A 185 13.36 7.51 9.32
C HIS A 185 12.80 6.94 10.63
N LEU A 186 12.87 5.62 10.85
CA LEU A 186 12.52 5.01 12.13
C LEU A 186 13.37 5.58 13.28
N GLU A 187 14.69 5.64 13.11
CA GLU A 187 15.59 6.23 14.11
C GLU A 187 15.25 7.70 14.39
N MET A 188 14.93 8.47 13.35
CA MET A 188 14.48 9.86 13.48
C MET A 188 13.16 9.96 14.24
N ALA A 189 12.17 9.12 13.90
CA ALA A 189 10.86 9.10 14.52
C ALA A 189 10.97 8.80 16.02
N GLN A 190 11.74 7.77 16.40
CA GLN A 190 11.98 7.39 17.79
C GLN A 190 12.64 8.53 18.57
N LYS A 191 13.68 9.15 17.99
CA LYS A 191 14.38 10.29 18.61
C LYS A 191 13.46 11.49 18.81
N MET A 192 12.67 11.83 17.80
CA MET A 192 11.80 13.01 17.83
C MET A 192 10.58 12.78 18.74
N SER A 193 10.02 11.56 18.73
CA SER A 193 8.94 11.15 19.63
C SER A 193 9.37 11.34 21.10
N ALA A 194 10.54 10.81 21.48
CA ALA A 194 11.09 10.98 22.83
C ALA A 194 11.30 12.46 23.22
N ALA A 195 11.67 13.32 22.27
CA ALA A 195 11.86 14.75 22.52
C ALA A 195 10.54 15.54 22.70
N VAL A 196 9.43 15.02 22.18
CA VAL A 196 8.12 15.68 22.17
C VAL A 196 7.15 15.11 23.21
N GLU A 197 7.34 13.87 23.66
CA GLU A 197 6.48 13.16 24.62
C GLU A 197 6.17 13.98 25.89
N ASN A 198 7.16 14.71 26.42
CA ASN A 198 7.01 15.48 27.67
C ASN A 198 6.67 16.96 27.47
N ARG A 199 6.43 17.41 26.23
CA ARG A 199 6.05 18.80 25.95
C ARG A 199 4.58 19.03 26.32
N LYS A 200 4.31 20.16 26.98
CA LYS A 200 2.97 20.57 27.44
C LYS A 200 2.29 21.49 26.43
#